data_AF-A0A7M2VAX5-F1
#
_entry.id   AF-A0A7M2VAX5-F1
#
_cell.length_a   1.000
_cell.length_b   1.000
_cell.length_c   1.000
_cell.angle_alpha   90.00
_cell.angle_beta   90.00
_cell.angle_gamma   90.00
#
_symmetry.space_group_name_H-M   'P 1'
#
loop_
_entity.id
_entity.type
_entity.pdbx_description
1 polymer ?
#
loop_
_entity_poly.entity_id
_entity_poly.type
_entity_poly.pdbx_seq_one_letter_code
_entity_poly.pdbx_strand_id
1 'polypeptide(L)'
;MSWSKVLILGSLALLFSSSVFAEKVNCPSVLKEGNKTHRMNLVDVFVGPPEERASLLPDTDEEMVWTLKDSQDYAKEHNTSVFLVCQYKGTHKTATVKVPATAQKCSAWYGYSKEEFYASCE
;
A
#
# COMPACT_ATOMS: atom_id res chain seq x y z
N MET A 1 0.52 68.69 15.82
CA MET A 1 1.58 67.68 15.98
C MET A 1 0.91 66.35 16.31
N SER A 2 0.73 65.47 15.34
CA SER A 2 0.14 64.14 15.54
C SER A 2 1.24 63.12 15.26
N TRP A 3 1.75 62.47 16.29
CA TRP A 3 2.78 61.44 16.16
C TRP A 3 2.12 60.07 16.33
N SER A 4 2.00 59.37 15.21
CA SER A 4 1.41 58.04 15.10
C SER A 4 2.31 57.00 15.78
N LYS A 5 1.75 56.20 16.69
CA LYS A 5 2.39 55.00 17.23
C LYS A 5 2.25 53.88 16.19
N VAL A 6 3.36 53.45 15.58
CA VAL A 6 3.38 52.31 14.66
C VAL A 6 3.35 51.03 15.49
N LEU A 7 2.23 50.30 15.44
CA LEU A 7 2.12 48.94 15.93
C LEU A 7 2.70 48.00 14.88
N ILE A 8 3.86 47.41 15.16
CA ILE A 8 4.44 46.36 14.31
C ILE A 8 3.68 45.07 14.62
N LEU A 9 2.75 44.69 13.73
CA LEU A 9 2.11 43.38 13.74
C LEU A 9 3.10 42.34 13.22
N GLY A 10 3.69 41.55 14.12
CA GLY A 10 4.51 40.40 13.77
C GLY A 10 3.65 39.32 13.10
N SER A 11 3.95 38.98 11.85
CA SER A 11 3.29 37.90 11.11
C SER A 11 3.88 36.56 11.55
N LEU A 12 3.11 35.77 12.30
CA LEU A 12 3.50 34.40 12.66
C LEU A 12 3.26 33.50 11.44
N ALA A 13 4.31 33.23 10.66
CA ALA A 13 4.25 32.28 9.55
C ALA A 13 4.18 30.85 10.13
N LEU A 14 2.97 30.28 10.21
CA LEU A 14 2.77 28.87 10.50
C LEU A 14 3.20 28.07 9.27
N LEU A 15 4.41 27.52 9.30
CA LEU A 15 4.88 26.53 8.33
C LEU A 15 4.13 25.22 8.58
N PHE A 16 3.03 25.00 7.85
CA PHE A 16 2.37 23.71 7.81
C PHE A 16 3.20 22.76 6.94
N SER A 17 4.10 22.00 7.57
CA SER A 17 4.72 20.84 6.94
C SER A 17 3.67 19.74 6.82
N SER A 18 3.08 19.59 5.63
CA SER A 18 2.28 18.40 5.30
C SER A 18 3.23 17.20 5.25
N SER A 19 3.28 16.41 6.32
CA SER A 19 3.89 15.09 6.25
C SER A 19 3.04 14.25 5.30
N VAL A 20 3.53 14.01 4.09
CA VAL A 20 3.02 12.96 3.20
C VAL A 20 3.38 11.64 3.88
N PHE A 21 2.51 11.15 4.75
CA PHE A 21 2.58 9.76 5.17
C PHE A 21 2.28 8.91 3.94
N ALA A 22 3.19 8.01 3.58
CA ALA A 22 2.87 6.98 2.62
C ALA A 22 1.66 6.21 3.17
N GLU A 23 0.57 6.23 2.41
CA GLU A 23 -0.69 5.63 2.86
C GLU A 23 -0.47 4.12 2.91
N LYS A 24 -0.47 3.55 4.12
CA LYS A 24 -0.30 2.11 4.29
C LYS A 24 -1.58 1.40 3.89
N VAL A 25 -1.49 0.44 2.97
CA VAL A 25 -2.61 -0.45 2.63
C VAL A 25 -2.32 -1.85 3.14
N ASN A 26 -3.36 -2.53 3.60
CA ASN A 26 -3.25 -3.89 4.13
C ASN A 26 -4.19 -4.82 3.36
N CYS A 27 -3.73 -6.04 3.10
CA CYS A 27 -4.63 -7.12 2.72
C CYS A 27 -5.57 -7.44 3.89
N PRO A 28 -6.87 -7.64 3.64
CA PRO A 28 -7.75 -8.21 4.65
C PRO A 28 -7.26 -9.62 4.99
N SER A 29 -6.93 -9.88 6.26
CA SER A 29 -6.41 -11.19 6.69
C SER A 29 -7.44 -12.32 6.57
N VAL A 30 -8.73 -11.96 6.46
CA VAL A 30 -9.84 -12.91 6.27
C VAL A 30 -10.84 -12.40 5.24
N LEU A 31 -11.44 -13.33 4.50
CA LEU A 31 -12.58 -13.12 3.62
C LEU A 31 -13.80 -13.88 4.18
N LYS A 32 -14.92 -13.18 4.33
CA LYS A 32 -16.19 -13.80 4.73
C LYS A 32 -17.04 -14.12 3.51
N GLU A 33 -17.45 -15.39 3.39
CA GLU A 33 -18.34 -15.87 2.33
C GLU A 33 -19.50 -16.66 2.94
N GLY A 34 -20.64 -15.98 3.12
CA GLY A 34 -21.77 -16.51 3.88
C GLY A 34 -21.33 -16.85 5.31
N ASN A 35 -21.50 -18.12 5.71
CA ASN A 35 -21.11 -18.61 7.03
C ASN A 35 -19.65 -19.11 7.09
N LYS A 36 -18.90 -19.05 5.98
CA LYS A 36 -17.50 -19.49 5.92
C LYS A 36 -16.56 -18.30 6.11
N THR A 37 -15.48 -18.53 6.83
CA THR A 37 -14.35 -17.60 6.95
C THR A 37 -13.14 -18.23 6.28
N HIS A 38 -12.60 -17.56 5.27
CA HIS A 38 -11.41 -17.97 4.56
C HIS A 38 -10.23 -17.10 5.02
N ARG A 39 -9.15 -17.73 5.47
CA ARG A 39 -7.92 -17.02 5.87
C ARG A 39 -7.05 -16.74 4.65
N MET A 40 -6.43 -15.57 4.61
CA MET A 40 -5.43 -15.26 3.58
C MET A 40 -4.25 -16.22 3.74
N ASN A 41 -3.70 -16.70 2.63
CA ASN A 41 -2.58 -17.64 2.66
C ASN A 41 -1.56 -17.44 1.53
N LEU A 42 -1.82 -16.51 0.62
CA LEU A 42 -0.94 -16.15 -0.48
C LEU A 42 -1.22 -14.70 -0.88
N VAL A 43 -0.20 -14.03 -1.38
CA VAL A 43 -0.30 -12.67 -1.91
C VAL A 43 0.57 -12.52 -3.14
N ASP A 44 0.10 -11.69 -4.07
CA ASP A 44 0.79 -11.37 -5.31
C ASP A 44 0.78 -9.85 -5.53
N VAL A 45 1.81 -9.36 -6.21
CA VAL A 45 1.93 -7.96 -6.61
C VAL A 45 1.90 -7.88 -8.13
N PHE A 46 1.09 -7.00 -8.70
CA PHE A 46 0.96 -6.83 -10.14
C PHE A 46 1.20 -5.37 -10.54
N VAL A 47 1.72 -5.17 -11.75
CA VAL A 47 1.73 -3.85 -12.40
C VAL A 47 0.68 -3.84 -13.49
N GLY A 48 -0.46 -3.21 -13.20
CA GLY A 48 -1.67 -3.25 -14.01
C GLY A 48 -2.68 -4.30 -13.58
N PRO A 49 -3.83 -4.39 -14.30
CA PRO A 49 -4.92 -5.30 -13.94
C PRO A 49 -4.41 -6.75 -13.81
N PRO A 50 -4.63 -7.44 -12.67
CA PRO A 50 -4.10 -8.78 -12.42
C PRO A 50 -4.52 -9.83 -13.46
N GLU A 51 -5.68 -9.68 -14.08
CA GLU A 51 -6.20 -10.56 -15.13
C GLU A 51 -5.47 -10.42 -16.48
N GLU A 52 -4.69 -9.35 -16.66
CA GLU A 52 -3.98 -9.07 -17.91
C GLU A 52 -2.46 -9.26 -17.80
N ARG A 53 -1.93 -9.45 -16.59
CA ARG A 53 -0.50 -9.34 -16.30
C ARG A 53 -0.01 -10.47 -15.40
N ALA A 54 1.29 -10.75 -15.47
CA ALA A 54 1.93 -11.70 -14.57
C ALA A 54 2.22 -11.05 -13.21
N SER A 55 2.19 -11.87 -12.16
CA SER A 55 2.64 -11.47 -10.82
C SER A 55 4.13 -11.16 -10.83
N LEU A 56 4.53 -10.15 -10.06
CA LEU A 56 5.91 -9.83 -9.78
C LEU A 56 6.47 -10.83 -8.78
N LEU A 57 7.68 -11.32 -9.06
CA LEU A 57 8.45 -12.05 -8.07
C LEU A 57 8.91 -11.09 -6.96
N PRO A 58 9.01 -11.57 -5.71
CA PRO A 58 9.69 -10.81 -4.67
C PRO A 58 11.15 -10.59 -5.04
N ASP A 59 11.78 -9.61 -4.39
CA ASP A 59 13.16 -9.19 -4.66
C ASP A 59 14.16 -10.33 -4.37
N THR A 60 13.80 -11.28 -3.49
CA THR A 60 14.62 -12.46 -3.13
C THR A 60 13.76 -13.70 -2.91
N ASP A 61 14.40 -14.87 -2.89
CA ASP A 61 13.73 -16.15 -2.59
C ASP A 61 13.45 -16.36 -1.08
N GLU A 62 14.11 -15.60 -0.20
CA GLU A 62 14.04 -15.78 1.25
C GLU A 62 12.94 -14.92 1.90
N GLU A 63 12.67 -13.75 1.32
CA GLU A 63 11.73 -12.76 1.86
C GLU A 63 10.64 -12.42 0.84
N MET A 64 9.39 -12.38 1.29
CA MET A 64 8.27 -11.88 0.49
C MET A 64 8.22 -10.35 0.55
N VAL A 65 9.20 -9.71 -0.06
CA VAL A 65 9.34 -8.24 -0.16
C VAL A 65 9.45 -7.85 -1.62
N TRP A 66 8.73 -6.79 -2.01
CA TRP A 66 8.79 -6.20 -3.34
C TRP A 66 9.11 -4.71 -3.21
N THR A 67 10.27 -4.28 -3.69
CA THR A 67 10.58 -2.86 -3.81
C THR A 67 9.85 -2.29 -5.02
N LEU A 68 9.08 -1.21 -4.83
CA LEU A 68 8.09 -0.78 -5.81
C LEU A 68 8.55 0.34 -6.75
N LYS A 69 9.74 0.92 -6.57
CA LYS A 69 10.13 2.13 -7.32
C LYS A 69 9.95 1.96 -8.84
N ASP A 70 10.56 0.93 -9.42
CA ASP A 70 10.52 0.71 -10.87
C ASP A 70 9.11 0.31 -11.34
N SER A 71 8.40 -0.48 -10.52
CA SER A 71 7.00 -0.86 -10.76
C SER A 71 6.05 0.34 -10.76
N GLN A 72 6.27 1.32 -9.88
CA GLN A 72 5.47 2.55 -9.78
C GLN A 72 5.81 3.52 -10.91
N ASP A 73 7.09 3.64 -11.27
CA ASP A 73 7.53 4.44 -12.42
C ASP A 73 6.89 3.89 -13.71
N TYR A 74 6.98 2.57 -13.93
CA TYR A 74 6.30 1.91 -15.04
C TYR A 74 4.78 2.12 -14.99
N ALA A 75 4.15 1.91 -13.83
CA ALA A 75 2.72 2.08 -13.69
C ALA A 75 2.27 3.49 -14.09
N LYS A 76 3.03 4.51 -13.69
CA LYS A 76 2.79 5.91 -14.04
C LYS A 76 2.96 6.17 -15.53
N GLU A 77 4.04 5.69 -16.14
CA GLU A 77 4.31 5.84 -17.57
C GLU A 77 3.22 5.22 -18.45
N HIS A 78 2.64 4.12 -17.97
CA HIS A 78 1.60 3.37 -18.68
C HIS A 78 0.17 3.68 -18.21
N ASN A 79 -0.03 4.76 -17.43
CA ASN A 79 -1.32 5.18 -16.89
C ASN A 79 -2.11 4.03 -16.23
N THR A 80 -1.42 3.24 -15.42
CA THR A 80 -1.96 2.11 -14.68
C THR A 80 -1.60 2.22 -13.19
N SER A 81 -1.66 1.11 -12.43
CA SER A 81 -1.34 1.11 -11.00
C SER A 81 -0.69 -0.20 -10.58
N VAL A 82 0.01 -0.17 -9.45
CA VAL A 82 0.43 -1.39 -8.78
C VAL A 82 -0.77 -1.92 -7.97
N PHE A 83 -0.97 -3.24 -7.98
CA PHE A 83 -2.05 -3.91 -7.25
C PHE A 83 -1.49 -4.99 -6.35
N LEU A 84 -2.02 -5.08 -5.13
CA LEU A 84 -1.79 -6.15 -4.18
C LEU A 84 -3.00 -7.08 -4.19
N VAL A 85 -2.81 -8.34 -4.54
CA VAL A 85 -3.88 -9.34 -4.64
C VAL A 85 -3.77 -10.34 -3.50
N CYS A 86 -4.77 -10.32 -2.62
CA CYS A 86 -4.86 -11.17 -1.44
C CYS A 86 -5.66 -12.43 -1.79
N GLN A 87 -5.03 -13.60 -1.68
CA GLN A 87 -5.66 -14.89 -1.99
C GLN A 87 -6.01 -15.64 -0.71
N TYR A 88 -7.17 -16.32 -0.75
CA TYR A 88 -7.77 -16.93 0.44
C TYR A 88 -7.90 -18.45 0.31
N LYS A 89 -7.56 -19.15 1.39
CA LYS A 89 -7.55 -20.62 1.41
C LYS A 89 -8.96 -21.18 1.25
N GLY A 90 -9.11 -22.13 0.34
CA GLY A 90 -10.37 -22.87 0.15
C GLY A 90 -11.46 -22.10 -0.61
N THR A 91 -11.09 -21.05 -1.34
CA THR A 91 -11.97 -20.35 -2.30
C THR A 91 -11.13 -19.77 -3.44
N HIS A 92 -11.75 -19.47 -4.59
CA HIS A 92 -11.12 -18.76 -5.71
C HIS A 92 -11.30 -17.25 -5.64
N LYS A 93 -12.06 -16.76 -4.66
CA LYS A 93 -12.25 -15.32 -4.45
C LYS A 93 -10.98 -14.70 -3.91
N THR A 94 -10.70 -13.49 -4.37
CA THR A 94 -9.56 -12.67 -3.96
C THR A 94 -10.05 -11.29 -3.53
N ALA A 95 -9.19 -10.56 -2.81
CA ALA A 95 -9.34 -9.14 -2.60
C ALA A 95 -8.21 -8.43 -3.34
N THR A 96 -8.56 -7.49 -4.22
CA THR A 96 -7.57 -6.69 -4.96
C THR A 96 -7.54 -5.29 -4.36
N VAL A 97 -6.36 -4.88 -3.91
CA VAL A 97 -6.13 -3.56 -3.32
C VAL A 97 -5.22 -2.78 -4.25
N LYS A 98 -5.64 -1.56 -4.63
CA LYS A 98 -4.76 -0.65 -5.35
C LYS A 98 -3.69 -0.13 -4.40
N VAL A 99 -2.43 -0.28 -4.78
CA VAL A 99 -1.29 0.19 -4.00
C VAL A 99 -1.11 1.70 -4.23
N PRO A 100 -0.95 2.51 -3.17
CA PRO A 100 -0.73 3.95 -3.32
C PRO A 100 0.56 4.22 -4.07
N ALA A 101 0.55 5.25 -4.92
CA ALA A 101 1.72 5.61 -5.74
C ALA A 101 2.93 6.06 -4.90
N THR A 102 2.71 6.38 -3.62
CA THR A 102 3.75 6.76 -2.66
C THR A 102 4.35 5.58 -1.92
N ALA A 103 3.76 4.38 -2.01
CA ALA A 103 4.28 3.19 -1.36
C ALA A 103 5.62 2.79 -1.98
N GLN A 104 6.61 2.59 -1.12
CA GLN A 104 7.97 2.24 -1.51
C GLN A 104 8.16 0.74 -1.62
N LYS A 105 7.42 -0.04 -0.83
CA LYS A 105 7.50 -1.50 -0.85
C LYS A 105 6.17 -2.16 -0.54
N CYS A 106 6.01 -3.38 -1.00
CA CYS A 106 5.05 -4.33 -0.43
C CYS A 106 5.82 -5.40 0.34
N SER A 107 5.20 -5.97 1.37
CA SER A 107 5.78 -7.07 2.14
C SER A 107 4.69 -8.01 2.61
N ALA A 108 5.04 -9.29 2.76
CA ALA A 108 4.20 -10.30 3.35
C ALA A 108 4.98 -11.10 4.41
N TRP A 109 4.30 -11.49 5.47
CA TRP A 109 4.95 -12.20 6.58
C TRP A 109 3.96 -13.07 7.34
N TYR A 110 4.49 -14.10 7.99
CA TYR A 110 3.74 -14.89 8.95
C TYR A 110 3.75 -14.19 10.32
N GLY A 111 2.62 -14.25 11.01
CA GLY A 111 2.50 -13.86 12.41
C GLY A 111 3.11 -14.88 13.36
N TYR A 112 2.59 -14.92 14.58
CA TYR A 112 3.05 -15.88 15.59
C TYR A 112 2.72 -17.33 15.23
N SER A 113 1.64 -17.54 14.48
CA SER A 113 1.23 -18.84 13.98
C SER A 113 1.30 -18.89 12.46
N LYS A 114 1.51 -20.09 11.90
CA LYS A 114 1.47 -20.31 10.44
C LYS A 114 0.09 -20.07 9.82
N GLU A 115 -0.95 -19.90 10.64
CA GLU A 115 -2.30 -19.54 10.18
C GLU A 115 -2.52 -18.03 10.06
N GLU A 116 -1.60 -17.24 10.61
CA GLU A 116 -1.62 -15.79 10.51
C GLU A 116 -0.67 -15.38 9.39
N PHE A 117 -1.24 -15.02 8.25
CA PHE A 117 -0.49 -14.48 7.12
C PHE A 117 -0.97 -13.06 6.87
N TYR A 118 -0.03 -12.13 6.76
CA TYR A 118 -0.29 -10.70 6.59
C TYR A 118 0.45 -10.18 5.38
N ALA A 119 -0.10 -9.13 4.77
CA ALA A 119 0.55 -8.41 3.69
C ALA A 119 0.15 -6.94 3.71
N SER A 120 1.10 -6.07 3.42
CA SER A 120 0.87 -4.63 3.35
C SER A 120 1.82 -3.95 2.38
N CYS A 121 1.45 -2.78 1.90
CA CYS A 121 2.34 -1.88 1.17
C CYS A 121 2.38 -0.52 1.86
N GLU A 122 3.58 0.07 1.93
CA GLU A 122 3.89 1.34 2.60
C GLU A 122 5.06 2.04 1.92
#